data_AF-A0A1J6K3H5-F1
#
_entry.id   AF-A0A1J6K3H5-F1
#
_cell.length_a   1.000
_cell.length_b   1.000
_cell.length_c   1.000
_cell.angle_alpha   90.00
_cell.angle_beta   90.00
_cell.angle_gamma   90.00
#
_symmetry.space_group_name_H-M   'P 1'
#
loop_
_entity.id
_entity.type
_entity.pdbx_description
1 polymer ?
#
loop_
_entity_poly.entity_id
_entity_poly.type
_entity_poly.pdbx_seq_one_letter_code
_entity_poly.pdbx_strand_id
1 'polypeptide(L)'
;MDSMNGTDNVPETATLKIKAFFESAPPLKDAAEIETKLKEFVDRNSSSSENGKINRVVCVTSGGTTVPLEKRCVRYIDNFSSGHRGAASTEYFLKAGYSVIFLYRRGTCQPFCRSLPDDPLLECFTSTDHSSIQVDPSHAEVVKRAISENRSAVNGGFLLKLPFTTIFEYLQILRLIAVSLRSLGPSAMFYLAAAVSDFYVPWESMTVHKIQSGSGPLDMRLAQVPKMLYVLRNEWAPVAFCISFKLETDTDILLGKADMALKKYKMHMVVANELSTRKEEVIVVTEQEQITVCRDKTQAGADVEDPLTTLVVDRHSAYIKHSDA
;
A
#
# COMPACT_ATOMS: atom_id res chain seq x y z
N MET A 1 40.34 -7.23 -21.01
CA MET A 1 40.41 -7.94 -19.72
C MET A 1 40.74 -6.90 -18.68
N ASP A 2 39.71 -6.33 -18.07
CA ASP A 2 39.81 -5.79 -16.72
C ASP A 2 38.51 -6.14 -16.03
N SER A 3 38.69 -6.85 -14.93
CA SER A 3 37.78 -7.79 -14.33
C SER A 3 36.72 -7.12 -13.47
N MET A 4 35.55 -7.75 -13.51
CA MET A 4 34.45 -7.63 -12.57
C MET A 4 34.91 -7.46 -11.12
N ASN A 5 34.38 -6.42 -10.46
CA ASN A 5 34.08 -6.41 -9.03
C ASN A 5 32.95 -5.41 -8.80
N GLY A 6 31.73 -5.80 -9.16
CA GLY A 6 30.50 -5.10 -8.81
C GLY A 6 30.10 -5.46 -7.39
N THR A 7 30.75 -4.86 -6.39
CA THR A 7 30.23 -4.86 -5.02
C THR A 7 29.09 -3.85 -4.93
N ASP A 8 27.88 -4.36 -4.64
CA ASP A 8 26.66 -3.63 -4.28
C ASP A 8 26.86 -2.77 -3.01
N ASN A 9 27.68 -1.72 -3.11
CA ASN A 9 27.79 -0.71 -2.07
C ASN A 9 26.69 0.32 -2.27
N VAL A 10 25.74 0.35 -1.33
CA VAL A 10 24.96 1.57 -1.06
C VAL A 10 25.97 2.68 -0.84
N PRO A 11 25.86 3.82 -1.53
CA PRO A 11 26.63 4.99 -1.11
C PRO A 11 26.21 5.28 0.33
N GLU A 12 27.13 5.21 1.28
CA GLU A 12 26.93 5.48 2.73
C GLU A 12 25.99 6.68 3.00
N THR A 13 26.01 7.65 2.09
CA THR A 13 25.11 8.80 1.97
C THR A 13 23.59 8.47 1.95
N ALA A 14 23.15 7.36 1.34
CA ALA A 14 21.74 7.00 1.25
C ALA A 14 21.19 6.46 2.58
N THR A 15 21.97 5.64 3.28
CA THR A 15 21.62 5.14 4.63
C THR A 15 21.57 6.30 5.62
N LEU A 16 22.52 7.24 5.55
CA LEU A 16 22.52 8.46 6.35
C LEU A 16 21.26 9.32 6.12
N LYS A 17 20.83 9.51 4.87
CA LYS A 17 19.59 10.25 4.54
C LYS A 17 18.33 9.59 5.11
N ILE A 18 18.28 8.25 5.13
CA ILE A 18 17.14 7.50 5.67
C ILE A 18 17.10 7.62 7.19
N LYS A 19 18.25 7.48 7.85
CA LYS A 19 18.37 7.68 9.30
C LYS A 19 17.94 9.10 9.68
N ALA A 20 18.46 10.11 9.00
CA ALA A 20 18.09 11.51 9.21
C ALA A 20 16.57 11.78 9.00
N PHE A 21 15.94 11.11 8.02
CA PHE A 21 14.49 11.20 7.85
C PHE A 21 13.73 10.69 9.09
N PHE A 22 14.08 9.52 9.61
CA PHE A 22 13.39 8.95 10.78
C PHE A 22 13.70 9.70 12.07
N GLU A 23 14.91 10.21 12.24
CA GLU A 23 15.30 11.00 13.42
C GLU A 23 14.60 12.37 13.44
N SER A 24 14.43 12.98 12.27
CA SER A 24 13.76 14.28 12.17
C SER A 24 12.22 14.16 12.14
N ALA A 25 11.67 13.01 11.76
CA ALA A 25 10.23 12.82 11.60
C ALA A 25 9.44 13.12 12.89
N PRO A 26 8.22 13.68 12.80
CA PRO A 26 7.35 13.81 13.95
C PRO A 26 7.05 12.44 14.56
N PRO A 27 6.95 12.34 15.90
CA PRO A 27 6.66 11.08 16.56
C PRO A 27 5.29 10.55 16.12
N LEU A 28 5.25 9.26 15.80
CA LEU A 28 4.00 8.57 15.49
C LEU A 28 3.18 8.40 16.78
N LYS A 29 2.04 9.10 16.87
CA LYS A 29 1.21 9.17 18.08
C LYS A 29 0.80 7.80 18.63
N ASP A 30 0.44 6.88 17.74
CA ASP A 30 -0.14 5.58 18.09
C ASP A 30 0.87 4.43 17.89
N ALA A 31 2.18 4.71 17.96
CA ALA A 31 3.23 3.73 17.65
C ALA A 31 3.12 2.43 18.46
N ALA A 32 2.99 2.54 19.79
CA ALA A 32 2.90 1.36 20.67
C ALA A 32 1.64 0.51 20.42
N GLU A 33 0.51 1.16 20.10
CA GLU A 33 -0.73 0.45 19.76
C GLU A 33 -0.57 -0.29 18.42
N ILE A 34 0.05 0.34 17.43
CA ILE A 34 0.33 -0.27 16.13
C ILE A 34 1.29 -1.46 16.28
N GLU A 35 2.35 -1.33 17.07
CA GLU A 35 3.28 -2.42 17.37
C GLU A 35 2.58 -3.60 18.04
N THR A 36 1.70 -3.34 19.02
CA THR A 36 0.93 -4.39 19.70
C THR A 36 0.00 -5.12 18.72
N LYS A 37 -0.76 -4.38 17.90
CA LYS A 37 -1.65 -4.96 16.89
C LYS A 37 -0.89 -5.77 15.84
N LEU A 38 0.28 -5.28 15.41
CA LEU A 38 1.13 -5.98 14.45
C LEU A 38 1.65 -7.28 15.05
N LYS A 39 2.13 -7.24 16.29
CA LYS A 39 2.60 -8.43 16.99
C LYS A 39 1.50 -9.49 17.10
N GLU A 40 0.32 -9.11 17.59
CA GLU A 40 -0.82 -10.04 17.70
C GLU A 40 -1.27 -10.60 16.35
N PHE A 41 -1.24 -9.76 15.29
CA PHE A 41 -1.61 -10.19 13.95
C PHE A 41 -0.59 -11.17 13.37
N VAL A 42 0.72 -10.89 13.53
CA VAL A 42 1.79 -11.76 13.04
C VAL A 42 1.82 -13.07 13.82
N ASP A 43 1.76 -13.03 15.16
CA ASP A 43 1.78 -14.23 16.02
C ASP A 43 0.60 -15.16 15.70
N ARG A 44 -0.58 -14.61 15.39
CA ARG A 44 -1.75 -15.39 14.95
C ARG A 44 -1.56 -16.02 13.57
N ASN A 45 -0.91 -15.30 12.65
CA ASN A 45 -0.80 -15.71 11.25
C ASN A 45 0.53 -16.39 10.91
N SER A 46 1.46 -16.54 11.86
CA SER A 46 2.75 -17.22 11.66
C SER A 46 2.66 -18.75 11.79
N SER A 47 1.67 -19.27 12.50
CA SER A 47 1.51 -20.70 12.76
C SER A 47 0.87 -21.40 11.57
N SER A 48 1.53 -22.39 10.97
CA SER A 48 0.95 -23.24 9.94
C SER A 48 -0.39 -23.82 10.41
N SER A 49 -1.43 -23.68 9.58
CA SER A 49 -2.75 -24.25 9.86
C SER A 49 -2.63 -25.78 10.07
N GLU A 50 -3.55 -26.38 10.84
CA GLU A 50 -3.62 -27.83 11.13
C GLU A 50 -3.51 -28.72 9.87
N ASN A 51 -3.80 -28.17 8.68
CA ASN A 51 -3.70 -28.83 7.39
C ASN A 51 -2.33 -28.70 6.69
N GLY A 52 -1.28 -28.20 7.37
CA GLY A 52 0.05 -28.00 6.79
C GLY A 52 0.15 -26.87 5.75
N LYS A 53 -0.90 -26.05 5.63
CA LYS A 53 -0.93 -24.91 4.70
C LYS A 53 -0.11 -23.75 5.28
N ILE A 54 0.87 -23.28 4.51
CA ILE A 54 1.66 -22.08 4.83
C ILE A 54 0.72 -20.88 4.83
N ASN A 55 0.66 -20.16 5.96
CA ASN A 55 -0.08 -18.91 6.05
C ASN A 55 0.71 -17.81 5.35
N ARG A 56 0.06 -17.14 4.39
CA ARG A 56 0.66 -16.06 3.62
C ARG A 56 0.12 -14.74 4.11
N VAL A 57 1.03 -13.79 4.34
CA VAL A 57 0.66 -12.46 4.81
C VAL A 57 1.05 -11.43 3.76
N VAL A 58 0.14 -10.54 3.39
CA VAL A 58 0.43 -9.44 2.47
C VAL A 58 0.16 -8.09 3.13
N CYS A 59 1.12 -7.18 3.04
CA CYS A 59 0.90 -5.76 3.30
C CYS A 59 0.46 -5.07 2.01
N VAL A 60 -0.80 -4.63 1.96
CA VAL A 60 -1.34 -3.81 0.88
C VAL A 60 -1.31 -2.35 1.32
N THR A 61 -0.57 -1.51 0.59
CA THR A 61 -0.60 -0.07 0.83
C THR A 61 -1.57 0.61 -0.13
N SER A 62 -2.42 1.52 0.34
CA SER A 62 -3.47 2.15 -0.47
C SER A 62 -3.67 3.64 -0.18
N GLY A 63 -4.06 4.40 -1.20
CA GLY A 63 -4.31 5.84 -1.10
C GLY A 63 -3.04 6.70 -1.23
N GLY A 64 -3.22 8.01 -1.11
CA GLY A 64 -2.17 9.02 -1.26
C GLY A 64 -1.57 9.48 0.06
N THR A 65 -0.28 9.81 0.07
CA THR A 65 0.34 10.51 1.22
C THR A 65 0.23 12.02 1.07
N THR A 66 0.02 12.72 2.20
CA THR A 66 0.19 14.17 2.26
C THR A 66 1.57 14.58 2.73
N VAL A 67 2.01 15.76 2.28
CA VAL A 67 3.18 16.47 2.79
C VAL A 67 2.70 17.73 3.49
N PRO A 68 2.70 17.79 4.83
CA PRO A 68 2.38 19.02 5.54
C PRO A 68 3.42 20.11 5.24
N LEU A 69 2.96 21.34 5.08
CA LEU A 69 3.84 22.51 4.84
C LEU A 69 4.20 23.23 6.14
N GLU A 70 3.41 23.03 7.19
CA GLU A 70 3.59 23.60 8.52
C GLU A 70 3.40 22.51 9.60
N LYS A 71 4.09 22.62 10.75
CA LYS A 71 3.96 21.62 11.84
C LYS A 71 2.55 21.62 12.42
N ARG A 72 1.95 22.80 12.59
CA ARG A 72 0.50 22.96 12.80
C ARG A 72 -0.15 23.10 11.43
N CYS A 73 -0.26 21.95 10.77
CA CYS A 73 -0.63 21.84 9.36
C CYS A 73 -1.97 22.53 9.08
N VAL A 74 -1.95 23.52 8.20
CA VAL A 74 -3.15 24.10 7.58
C VAL A 74 -3.17 23.78 6.09
N ARG A 75 -1.99 23.67 5.47
CA ARG A 75 -1.83 23.37 4.05
C ARG A 75 -0.93 22.16 3.86
N TYR A 76 -1.20 21.39 2.81
CA TYR A 76 -0.41 20.22 2.46
C TYR A 76 -0.40 20.00 0.94
N ILE A 77 0.62 19.30 0.46
CA ILE A 77 0.64 18.71 -0.89
C ILE A 77 0.04 17.31 -0.77
N ASP A 78 -0.81 16.90 -1.70
CA ASP A 78 -1.40 15.55 -1.72
C ASP A 78 -1.07 14.84 -3.03
N ASN A 79 -0.80 13.54 -2.94
CA ASN A 79 -0.65 12.67 -4.09
C ASN A 79 -1.99 11.99 -4.38
N PHE A 80 -2.61 12.32 -5.50
CA PHE A 80 -3.94 11.80 -5.81
C PHE A 80 -3.99 10.26 -5.87
N SER A 81 -4.82 9.66 -5.02
CA SER A 81 -5.21 8.26 -5.11
C SER A 81 -6.49 8.02 -4.31
N SER A 82 -7.55 7.56 -4.99
CA SER A 82 -8.84 7.25 -4.36
C SER A 82 -8.81 5.97 -3.52
N GLY A 83 -7.73 5.18 -3.57
CA GLY A 83 -7.57 3.94 -2.82
C GLY A 83 -8.30 2.71 -3.39
N HIS A 84 -8.99 2.83 -4.52
CA HIS A 84 -9.81 1.75 -5.09
C HIS A 84 -9.00 0.48 -5.41
N ARG A 85 -7.85 0.62 -6.08
CA ARG A 85 -6.99 -0.53 -6.42
C ARG A 85 -6.58 -1.31 -5.17
N GLY A 86 -6.05 -0.62 -4.16
CA GLY A 86 -5.64 -1.28 -2.92
C GLY A 86 -6.81 -1.92 -2.16
N ALA A 87 -7.98 -1.27 -2.14
CA ALA A 87 -9.18 -1.83 -1.55
C ALA A 87 -9.65 -3.11 -2.28
N ALA A 88 -9.73 -3.07 -3.61
CA ALA A 88 -10.12 -4.21 -4.43
C ALA A 88 -9.11 -5.37 -4.30
N SER A 89 -7.81 -5.09 -4.45
CA SER A 89 -6.77 -6.10 -4.26
C SER A 89 -6.82 -6.75 -2.86
N THR A 90 -7.16 -5.98 -1.81
CA THR A 90 -7.31 -6.54 -0.46
C THR A 90 -8.40 -7.62 -0.41
N GLU A 91 -9.55 -7.38 -1.04
CA GLU A 91 -10.64 -8.36 -1.10
C GLU A 91 -10.24 -9.62 -1.88
N TYR A 92 -9.57 -9.46 -3.03
CA TYR A 92 -9.08 -10.59 -3.81
C TYR A 92 -7.99 -11.39 -3.09
N PHE A 93 -7.09 -10.73 -2.34
CA PHE A 93 -6.10 -11.43 -1.51
C PHE A 93 -6.74 -12.21 -0.36
N LEU A 94 -7.73 -11.63 0.32
CA LEU A 94 -8.51 -12.34 1.35
C LEU A 94 -9.22 -13.56 0.76
N LYS A 95 -9.85 -13.41 -0.42
CA LYS A 95 -10.48 -14.51 -1.16
C LYS A 95 -9.48 -15.61 -1.57
N ALA A 96 -8.25 -15.22 -1.89
CA ALA A 96 -7.13 -16.14 -2.16
C ALA A 96 -6.52 -16.79 -0.91
N GLY A 97 -7.04 -16.49 0.29
CA GLY A 97 -6.61 -17.08 1.55
C GLY A 97 -5.37 -16.44 2.18
N TYR A 98 -5.06 -15.18 1.84
CA TYR A 98 -4.04 -14.40 2.53
C TYR A 98 -4.64 -13.73 3.77
N SER A 99 -3.78 -13.51 4.77
CA SER A 99 -4.02 -12.51 5.80
C SER A 99 -3.44 -11.17 5.34
N VAL A 100 -4.22 -10.11 5.43
CA VAL A 100 -3.90 -8.80 4.84
C VAL A 100 -3.70 -7.74 5.92
N ILE A 101 -2.56 -7.05 5.86
CA ILE A 101 -2.35 -5.77 6.54
C ILE A 101 -2.65 -4.67 5.52
N PHE A 102 -3.78 -3.98 5.70
CA PHE A 102 -4.21 -2.87 4.87
C PHE A 102 -3.72 -1.55 5.45
N LEU A 103 -2.59 -1.04 4.93
CA LEU A 103 -2.04 0.28 5.28
C LEU A 103 -2.66 1.34 4.36
N TYR A 104 -3.51 2.21 4.88
CA TYR A 104 -4.38 3.03 4.00
C TYR A 104 -4.49 4.50 4.42
N ARG A 105 -4.71 5.38 3.44
CA ARG A 105 -5.00 6.80 3.69
C ARG A 105 -6.40 6.99 4.31
N ARG A 106 -6.48 7.70 5.44
CA ARG A 106 -7.78 8.09 6.02
C ARG A 106 -8.66 8.79 5.00
N GLY A 107 -9.92 8.39 4.94
CA GLY A 107 -10.91 8.95 4.03
C GLY A 107 -10.86 8.41 2.60
N THR A 108 -9.97 7.47 2.26
CA THR A 108 -10.01 6.81 0.94
C THR A 108 -10.86 5.55 0.97
N CYS A 109 -11.15 5.04 -0.23
CA CYS A 109 -11.90 3.80 -0.45
C CYS A 109 -11.41 2.66 0.45
N GLN A 110 -12.36 1.94 1.06
CA GLN A 110 -12.12 0.83 1.98
C GLN A 110 -12.50 -0.50 1.32
N PRO A 111 -11.82 -1.62 1.64
CA PRO A 111 -12.29 -2.93 1.22
C PRO A 111 -13.72 -3.16 1.74
N PHE A 112 -14.51 -3.84 0.92
CA PHE A 112 -15.94 -4.16 1.07
C PHE A 112 -16.89 -2.96 0.92
N CYS A 113 -16.39 -1.73 0.99
CA CYS A 113 -17.20 -0.50 0.84
C CYS A 113 -17.21 0.04 -0.60
N ARG A 114 -16.51 -0.60 -1.55
CA ARG A 114 -16.30 -0.07 -2.92
C ARG A 114 -17.58 0.02 -3.76
N SER A 115 -18.57 -0.81 -3.44
CA SER A 115 -19.87 -0.82 -4.13
C SER A 115 -20.94 0.00 -3.40
N LEU A 116 -20.61 0.61 -2.25
CA LEU A 116 -21.49 1.52 -1.57
C LEU A 116 -21.48 2.88 -2.31
N PRO A 117 -22.58 3.66 -2.22
CA PRO A 117 -22.63 4.98 -2.82
C PRO A 117 -21.70 5.96 -2.10
N ASP A 118 -21.61 7.20 -2.60
CA ASP A 118 -20.66 8.20 -2.08
C ASP A 118 -21.02 8.66 -0.65
N ASP A 119 -22.31 8.71 -0.30
CA ASP A 119 -22.79 9.04 1.05
C ASP A 119 -23.59 7.86 1.68
N PRO A 120 -22.93 6.73 2.06
CA PRO A 120 -23.63 5.52 2.49
C PRO A 120 -24.58 5.72 3.67
N LEU A 121 -24.28 6.63 4.58
CA LEU A 121 -25.13 6.90 5.74
C LEU A 121 -26.46 7.56 5.36
N LEU A 122 -26.46 8.42 4.35
CA LEU A 122 -27.64 9.16 3.90
C LEU A 122 -28.40 8.41 2.82
N GLU A 123 -27.71 7.62 2.01
CA GLU A 123 -28.30 6.91 0.87
C GLU A 123 -28.72 5.48 1.21
N CYS A 124 -27.97 4.78 2.07
CA CYS A 124 -28.28 3.38 2.37
C CYS A 124 -29.19 3.19 3.59
N PHE A 125 -29.54 4.24 4.33
CA PHE A 125 -30.33 4.12 5.55
C PHE A 125 -31.54 5.05 5.53
N THR A 126 -32.68 4.54 6.01
CA THR A 126 -33.92 5.29 6.15
C THR A 126 -34.35 5.29 7.62
N SER A 127 -34.92 6.42 8.07
CA SER A 127 -35.59 6.45 9.37
C SER A 127 -36.90 5.66 9.24
N THR A 128 -37.07 4.66 10.09
CA THR A 128 -38.41 4.14 10.41
C THR A 128 -39.10 5.12 11.35
N ASP A 129 -40.32 4.81 11.83
CA ASP A 129 -41.03 5.58 12.87
C ASP A 129 -40.04 6.13 13.91
N HIS A 130 -40.27 7.35 14.39
CA HIS A 130 -39.39 8.32 15.10
C HIS A 130 -38.26 7.85 16.06
N SER A 131 -38.01 6.56 16.24
CA SER A 131 -37.04 5.93 17.14
C SER A 131 -36.06 4.94 16.48
N SER A 132 -36.19 4.61 15.18
CA SER A 132 -35.35 3.56 14.56
C SER A 132 -34.84 3.90 13.16
N ILE A 133 -33.74 3.25 12.77
CA ILE A 133 -33.09 3.37 11.46
C ILE A 133 -33.00 1.96 10.86
N GLN A 134 -33.37 1.82 9.60
CA GLN A 134 -33.24 0.59 8.83
C GLN A 134 -32.42 0.82 7.56
N VAL A 135 -31.88 -0.25 6.97
CA VAL A 135 -31.21 -0.18 5.67
C VAL A 135 -32.28 -0.03 4.59
N ASP A 136 -32.07 0.86 3.62
CA ASP A 136 -32.92 0.99 2.45
C ASP A 136 -32.96 -0.35 1.68
N PRO A 137 -34.15 -0.89 1.33
CA PRO A 137 -34.26 -2.16 0.63
C PRO A 137 -33.45 -2.26 -0.67
N SER A 138 -33.25 -1.15 -1.39
CA SER A 138 -32.46 -1.11 -2.63
C SER A 138 -30.96 -1.31 -2.40
N HIS A 139 -30.47 -1.01 -1.19
CA HIS A 139 -29.06 -1.14 -0.80
C HIS A 139 -28.81 -2.32 0.16
N ALA A 140 -29.86 -3.00 0.62
CA ALA A 140 -29.82 -4.02 1.66
C ALA A 140 -28.75 -5.09 1.44
N GLU A 141 -28.68 -5.68 0.24
CA GLU A 141 -27.73 -6.75 -0.07
C GLU A 141 -26.28 -6.25 -0.07
N VAL A 142 -26.02 -5.06 -0.64
CA VAL A 142 -24.66 -4.51 -0.71
C VAL A 142 -24.16 -4.12 0.68
N VAL A 143 -25.01 -3.49 1.50
CA VAL A 143 -24.67 -3.12 2.89
C VAL A 143 -24.45 -4.37 3.75
N LYS A 144 -25.35 -5.36 3.66
CA LYS A 144 -25.24 -6.61 4.40
C LYS A 144 -23.95 -7.34 4.06
N ARG A 145 -23.62 -7.45 2.76
CA ARG A 145 -22.37 -8.05 2.30
C ARG A 145 -21.17 -7.28 2.85
N ALA A 146 -21.14 -5.95 2.69
CA ALA A 146 -20.04 -5.11 3.14
C ALA A 146 -19.74 -5.27 4.64
N ILE A 147 -20.79 -5.23 5.48
CA ILE A 147 -20.66 -5.38 6.94
C ILE A 147 -20.21 -6.80 7.29
N SER A 148 -20.84 -7.82 6.70
CA SER A 148 -20.60 -9.22 7.05
C SER A 148 -19.19 -9.66 6.68
N GLU A 149 -18.75 -9.35 5.47
CA GLU A 149 -17.42 -9.72 4.98
C GLU A 149 -16.31 -8.97 5.73
N ASN A 150 -16.47 -7.66 5.95
CA ASN A 150 -15.51 -6.89 6.75
C ASN A 150 -15.41 -7.43 8.18
N ARG A 151 -16.53 -7.70 8.85
CA ARG A 151 -16.52 -8.25 10.21
C ARG A 151 -15.92 -9.64 10.26
N SER A 152 -16.24 -10.50 9.29
CA SER A 152 -15.66 -11.84 9.19
C SER A 152 -14.14 -11.78 9.04
N ALA A 153 -13.63 -10.94 8.15
CA ALA A 153 -12.19 -10.78 7.92
C ALA A 153 -11.45 -10.21 9.14
N VAL A 154 -12.00 -9.19 9.80
CA VAL A 154 -11.39 -8.56 10.98
C VAL A 154 -11.47 -9.47 12.20
N ASN A 155 -12.65 -10.01 12.54
CA ASN A 155 -12.83 -10.86 13.72
C ASN A 155 -12.14 -12.22 13.57
N GLY A 156 -12.03 -12.72 12.34
CA GLY A 156 -11.25 -13.92 12.02
C GLY A 156 -9.73 -13.70 12.12
N GLY A 157 -9.26 -12.47 12.29
CA GLY A 157 -7.83 -12.15 12.37
C GLY A 157 -7.12 -12.16 11.02
N PHE A 158 -7.85 -12.10 9.91
CA PHE A 158 -7.34 -12.10 8.55
C PHE A 158 -7.12 -10.69 7.98
N LEU A 159 -7.75 -9.65 8.54
CA LEU A 159 -7.60 -8.26 8.08
C LEU A 159 -7.21 -7.32 9.23
N LEU A 160 -6.02 -6.74 9.16
CA LEU A 160 -5.57 -5.65 10.03
C LEU A 160 -5.56 -4.34 9.24
N LYS A 161 -6.30 -3.33 9.71
CA LYS A 161 -6.39 -2.02 9.05
C LYS A 161 -5.55 -0.99 9.82
N LEU A 162 -4.54 -0.43 9.16
CA LEU A 162 -3.65 0.58 9.73
C LEU A 162 -3.77 1.90 8.94
N PRO A 163 -4.34 2.95 9.52
CA PRO A 163 -4.57 4.19 8.79
C PRO A 163 -3.35 5.13 8.86
N PHE A 164 -3.06 5.85 7.79
CA PHE A 164 -2.10 6.97 7.72
C PHE A 164 -2.73 8.20 7.06
N THR A 165 -2.04 9.34 7.12
CA THR A 165 -2.37 10.57 6.39
C THR A 165 -1.13 11.13 5.72
N THR A 166 -0.08 11.36 6.52
CA THR A 166 1.14 12.03 6.04
C THR A 166 2.18 11.02 5.53
N ILE A 167 3.12 11.52 4.73
CA ILE A 167 4.32 10.75 4.32
C ILE A 167 5.13 10.25 5.52
N PHE A 168 5.17 11.03 6.62
CA PHE A 168 5.87 10.65 7.85
C PHE A 168 5.20 9.47 8.55
N GLU A 169 3.88 9.50 8.68
CA GLU A 169 3.11 8.39 9.24
C GLU A 169 3.23 7.14 8.36
N TYR A 170 3.06 7.30 7.04
CA TYR A 170 3.18 6.20 6.09
C TYR A 170 4.52 5.48 6.20
N LEU A 171 5.64 6.21 6.17
CA LEU A 171 6.97 5.61 6.19
C LEU A 171 7.34 5.00 7.55
N GLN A 172 6.89 5.61 8.66
CA GLN A 172 7.07 5.02 9.99
C GLN A 172 6.26 3.73 10.15
N ILE A 173 4.99 3.72 9.76
CA ILE A 173 4.14 2.53 9.86
C ILE A 173 4.62 1.44 8.89
N LEU A 174 5.00 1.78 7.67
CA LEU A 174 5.57 0.82 6.71
C LEU A 174 6.82 0.15 7.26
N ARG A 175 7.71 0.90 7.93
CA ARG A 175 8.89 0.34 8.60
C ARG A 175 8.49 -0.63 9.71
N LEU A 176 7.52 -0.27 10.56
CA LEU A 176 7.03 -1.17 11.62
C LEU A 176 6.48 -2.47 11.02
N ILE A 177 5.62 -2.38 10.00
CA ILE A 177 5.09 -3.56 9.29
C ILE A 177 6.22 -4.40 8.71
N ALA A 178 7.18 -3.77 8.02
CA ALA A 178 8.28 -4.46 7.36
C ALA A 178 9.14 -5.26 8.33
N VAL A 179 9.50 -4.65 9.46
CA VAL A 179 10.27 -5.32 10.52
C VAL A 179 9.45 -6.45 11.16
N SER A 180 8.15 -6.24 11.40
CA SER A 180 7.27 -7.29 11.95
C SER A 180 7.08 -8.49 11.02
N LEU A 181 6.99 -8.26 9.71
CA LEU A 181 6.82 -9.34 8.72
C LEU A 181 8.13 -10.05 8.36
N ARG A 182 9.28 -9.55 8.82
CA ARG A 182 10.61 -10.13 8.50
C ARG A 182 10.72 -11.60 8.88
N SER A 183 10.13 -12.00 10.01
CA SER A 183 10.16 -13.39 10.50
C SER A 183 9.39 -14.37 9.63
N LEU A 184 8.47 -13.91 8.79
CA LEU A 184 7.69 -14.75 7.88
C LEU A 184 8.44 -15.09 6.58
N GLY A 185 9.59 -14.44 6.34
CA GLY A 185 10.48 -14.75 5.23
C GLY A 185 9.76 -14.72 3.87
N PRO A 186 9.87 -15.80 3.06
CA PRO A 186 9.23 -15.88 1.75
C PRO A 186 7.71 -15.84 1.77
N SER A 187 7.05 -16.07 2.92
CA SER A 187 5.59 -16.09 3.04
C SER A 187 4.99 -14.69 3.21
N ALA A 188 5.82 -13.68 3.46
CA ALA A 188 5.41 -12.27 3.50
C ALA A 188 5.46 -11.64 2.10
N MET A 189 4.46 -10.83 1.78
CA MET A 189 4.40 -10.03 0.56
C MET A 189 4.19 -8.54 0.87
N PHE A 190 4.81 -7.66 0.09
CA PHE A 190 4.49 -6.24 0.04
C PHE A 190 3.88 -5.88 -1.31
N TYR A 191 2.64 -5.42 -1.30
CA TYR A 191 1.90 -4.94 -2.46
C TYR A 191 1.73 -3.41 -2.35
N LEU A 192 2.69 -2.68 -2.90
CA LEU A 192 2.92 -1.25 -2.61
C LEU A 192 2.14 -0.33 -3.57
N ALA A 193 0.82 -0.35 -3.50
CA ALA A 193 -0.08 0.41 -4.38
C ALA A 193 -0.40 1.86 -3.93
N ALA A 194 0.24 2.37 -2.87
CA ALA A 194 0.04 3.74 -2.40
C ALA A 194 0.72 4.76 -3.32
N ALA A 195 0.10 5.93 -3.48
CA ALA A 195 0.70 7.07 -4.17
C ALA A 195 1.54 7.88 -3.18
N VAL A 196 2.81 7.47 -3.05
CA VAL A 196 3.76 8.05 -2.10
C VAL A 196 4.40 9.32 -2.70
N SER A 197 4.48 10.39 -1.91
CA SER A 197 5.11 11.64 -2.33
C SER A 197 6.61 11.45 -2.59
N ASP A 198 7.10 11.93 -3.74
CA ASP A 198 8.54 11.89 -4.09
C ASP A 198 9.35 13.01 -3.42
N PHE A 199 8.67 14.06 -2.99
CA PHE A 199 9.24 15.24 -2.35
C PHE A 199 8.52 15.54 -1.04
N TYR A 200 9.22 16.14 -0.08
CA TYR A 200 8.67 16.52 1.22
C TYR A 200 9.37 17.75 1.80
N VAL A 201 8.77 18.36 2.84
CA VAL A 201 9.44 19.39 3.65
C VAL A 201 10.03 18.69 4.89
N PRO A 202 11.37 18.69 5.09
CA PRO A 202 11.97 18.14 6.29
C PRO A 202 11.40 18.77 7.56
N TRP A 203 11.01 17.94 8.52
CA TRP A 203 10.29 18.38 9.71
C TRP A 203 11.05 19.44 10.53
N GLU A 204 12.37 19.32 10.63
CA GLU A 204 13.23 20.29 11.31
C GLU A 204 13.17 21.68 10.68
N SER A 205 13.11 21.74 9.34
CA SER A 205 13.03 22.99 8.57
C SER A 205 11.62 23.57 8.47
N MET A 206 10.60 22.82 8.90
CA MET A 206 9.20 23.18 8.74
C MET A 206 8.77 24.28 9.74
N THR A 207 8.07 25.29 9.24
CA THR A 207 7.53 26.36 10.09
C THR A 207 6.46 25.83 11.04
N VAL A 208 6.41 26.35 12.27
CA VAL A 208 5.45 25.86 13.28
C VAL A 208 4.01 26.25 12.93
N HIS A 209 3.82 27.48 12.46
CA HIS A 209 2.50 28.09 12.25
C HIS A 209 2.20 28.28 10.76
N LYS A 210 0.90 28.47 10.46
CA LYS A 210 0.38 28.79 9.12
C LYS A 210 1.25 29.85 8.45
N ILE A 211 1.73 29.53 7.25
CA ILE A 211 2.48 30.48 6.42
C ILE A 211 1.54 31.65 6.08
N GLN A 212 1.96 32.87 6.43
CA GLN A 212 1.16 34.08 6.24
C GLN A 212 1.18 34.53 4.78
N SER A 213 0.05 35.05 4.29
CA SER A 213 -0.02 35.67 2.97
C SER A 213 0.66 37.04 3.02
N GLY A 214 1.87 37.14 2.48
CA GLY A 214 2.60 38.39 2.27
C GLY A 214 2.33 39.00 0.88
N SER A 215 3.05 40.07 0.54
CA SER A 215 3.11 40.58 -0.83
C SER A 215 4.10 39.75 -1.65
N GLY A 216 3.65 39.16 -2.76
CA GLY A 216 4.47 38.35 -3.67
C GLY A 216 4.14 36.85 -3.68
N PRO A 217 4.83 36.07 -4.54
CA PRO A 217 4.64 34.63 -4.65
C PRO A 217 5.18 33.87 -3.43
N LEU A 218 4.65 32.65 -3.20
CA LEU A 218 5.17 31.74 -2.18
C LEU A 218 6.18 30.77 -2.82
N ASP A 219 7.44 30.89 -2.45
CA ASP A 219 8.49 29.94 -2.82
C ASP A 219 8.61 28.82 -1.77
N MET A 220 8.56 27.57 -2.23
CA MET A 220 8.74 26.40 -1.35
C MET A 220 9.90 25.53 -1.83
N ARG A 221 10.78 25.17 -0.88
CA ARG A 221 11.86 24.22 -1.11
C ARG A 221 11.46 22.85 -0.58
N LEU A 222 11.43 21.87 -1.47
CA LEU A 222 11.15 20.48 -1.11
C LEU A 222 12.42 19.64 -1.23
N ALA A 223 12.64 18.77 -0.25
CA ALA A 223 13.66 17.74 -0.31
C ALA A 223 13.11 16.49 -1.00
N GLN A 224 13.97 15.72 -1.67
CA GLN A 224 13.59 14.41 -2.19
C GLN A 224 13.39 13.43 -1.03
N VAL A 225 12.32 12.64 -1.08
CA VAL A 225 12.10 11.54 -0.14
C VAL A 225 13.20 10.49 -0.34
N PRO A 226 13.83 10.00 0.75
CA PRO A 226 14.84 8.95 0.65
C PRO A 226 14.31 7.69 -0.05
N LYS A 227 15.21 6.89 -0.61
CA LYS A 227 14.84 5.70 -1.39
C LYS A 227 14.42 4.53 -0.48
N MET A 228 13.26 4.65 0.16
CA MET A 228 12.79 3.71 1.19
C MET A 228 12.60 2.27 0.70
N LEU A 229 12.27 2.07 -0.58
CA LEU A 229 12.16 0.75 -1.20
C LEU A 229 13.47 -0.06 -1.14
N TYR A 230 14.61 0.63 -1.19
CA TYR A 230 15.91 -0.01 -1.07
C TYR A 230 16.08 -0.66 0.32
N VAL A 231 15.82 0.11 1.39
CA VAL A 231 15.98 -0.39 2.76
C VAL A 231 14.91 -1.44 3.10
N LEU A 232 13.70 -1.31 2.56
CA LEU A 232 12.69 -2.37 2.63
C LEU A 232 13.25 -3.72 2.14
N ARG A 233 13.88 -3.71 0.94
CA ARG A 233 14.38 -4.90 0.23
C ARG A 233 15.70 -5.46 0.73
N ASN A 234 16.48 -4.68 1.48
CA ASN A 234 17.82 -5.10 1.92
C ASN A 234 17.94 -5.25 3.44
N GLU A 235 17.14 -4.51 4.22
CA GLU A 235 17.29 -4.44 5.68
C GLU A 235 16.02 -4.84 6.43
N TRP A 236 14.86 -4.27 6.08
CA TRP A 236 13.64 -4.48 6.86
C TRP A 236 12.98 -5.83 6.58
N ALA A 237 12.79 -6.18 5.30
CA ALA A 237 12.14 -7.42 4.89
C ALA A 237 12.80 -8.04 3.63
N PRO A 238 14.09 -8.44 3.71
CA PRO A 238 14.88 -8.78 2.53
C PRO A 238 14.42 -10.04 1.77
N VAL A 239 13.73 -10.95 2.46
CA VAL A 239 13.25 -12.21 1.90
C VAL A 239 11.78 -12.12 1.47
N ALA A 240 11.07 -11.04 1.79
CA ALA A 240 9.66 -10.89 1.46
C ALA A 240 9.43 -10.65 -0.04
N PHE A 241 8.32 -11.15 -0.56
CA PHE A 241 7.94 -10.94 -1.95
C PHE A 241 7.44 -9.51 -2.20
N CYS A 242 8.20 -8.68 -2.92
CA CYS A 242 7.87 -7.26 -3.06
C CYS A 242 7.44 -6.86 -4.47
N ILE A 243 6.30 -6.18 -4.53
CA ILE A 243 5.63 -5.68 -5.72
C ILE A 243 5.46 -4.16 -5.55
N SER A 244 5.89 -3.41 -6.56
CA SER A 244 5.70 -1.95 -6.58
C SER A 244 4.85 -1.50 -7.75
N PHE A 245 4.29 -0.30 -7.64
CA PHE A 245 3.44 0.28 -8.68
C PHE A 245 4.10 1.50 -9.32
N LYS A 246 3.88 1.65 -10.63
CA LYS A 246 4.22 2.86 -11.38
C LYS A 246 2.99 3.37 -12.12
N LEU A 247 2.83 4.68 -12.09
CA LEU A 247 1.74 5.39 -12.73
C LEU A 247 2.33 6.50 -13.58
N GLU A 248 2.04 6.48 -14.87
CA GLU A 248 2.46 7.51 -15.82
C GLU A 248 1.33 7.74 -16.83
N THR A 249 1.49 8.74 -17.69
CA THR A 249 0.55 9.07 -18.77
C THR A 249 1.06 8.65 -20.15
N ASP A 250 2.28 8.11 -20.22
CA ASP A 250 2.96 7.68 -21.44
C ASP A 250 3.55 6.29 -21.21
N THR A 251 3.21 5.34 -22.09
CA THR A 251 3.53 3.93 -21.93
C THR A 251 5.01 3.63 -22.06
N ASP A 252 5.75 4.32 -22.93
CA ASP A 252 7.18 4.08 -23.12
C ASP A 252 7.96 4.57 -21.90
N ILE A 253 7.60 5.76 -21.39
CA ILE A 253 8.14 6.29 -20.14
C ILE A 253 7.79 5.36 -18.97
N LEU A 254 6.57 4.85 -18.93
CA LEU A 254 6.08 3.94 -17.90
C LEU A 254 6.90 2.66 -17.82
N LEU A 255 7.10 1.99 -18.95
CA LEU A 255 7.86 0.73 -19.02
C LEU A 255 9.33 0.96 -18.68
N GLY A 256 9.94 2.05 -19.17
CA GLY A 256 11.30 2.42 -18.79
C GLY A 256 11.45 2.68 -17.29
N LYS A 257 10.49 3.37 -16.67
CA LYS A 257 10.47 3.60 -15.21
C LYS A 257 10.20 2.32 -14.41
N ALA A 258 9.39 1.40 -14.95
CA ALA A 258 9.12 0.11 -14.34
C ALA A 258 10.37 -0.77 -14.33
N ASP A 259 11.07 -0.92 -15.47
CA ASP A 259 12.33 -1.65 -15.58
C ASP A 259 13.43 -1.05 -14.67
N MET A 260 13.54 0.28 -14.64
CA MET A 260 14.46 0.96 -13.72
C MET A 260 14.13 0.63 -12.26
N ALA A 261 12.87 0.68 -11.85
CA ALA A 261 12.46 0.38 -10.48
C ALA A 261 12.72 -1.10 -10.12
N LEU A 262 12.48 -2.01 -11.06
CA LEU A 262 12.75 -3.44 -10.93
C LEU A 262 14.22 -3.68 -10.62
N LYS A 263 15.13 -3.18 -11.47
CA LYS A 263 16.58 -3.36 -11.32
C LYS A 263 17.14 -2.62 -10.10
N LYS A 264 16.75 -1.36 -9.93
CA LYS A 264 17.31 -0.48 -8.89
C LYS A 264 16.95 -0.93 -7.48
N TYR A 265 15.72 -1.40 -7.27
CA TYR A 265 15.25 -1.83 -5.95
C TYR A 265 15.17 -3.34 -5.83
N LYS A 266 15.60 -4.10 -6.85
CA LYS A 266 15.50 -5.55 -6.91
C LYS A 266 14.07 -6.05 -6.69
N MET A 267 13.06 -5.36 -7.22
CA MET A 267 11.66 -5.78 -7.04
C MET A 267 11.40 -7.12 -7.73
N HIS A 268 10.46 -7.91 -7.22
CA HIS A 268 10.08 -9.15 -7.92
C HIS A 268 9.12 -8.85 -9.07
N MET A 269 8.25 -7.86 -8.90
CA MET A 269 7.32 -7.41 -9.91
C MET A 269 7.12 -5.90 -9.82
N VAL A 270 6.95 -5.24 -10.96
CA VAL A 270 6.49 -3.85 -11.03
C VAL A 270 5.23 -3.80 -11.88
N VAL A 271 4.14 -3.29 -11.30
CA VAL A 271 2.88 -3.12 -12.02
C VAL A 271 2.84 -1.71 -12.59
N ALA A 272 2.92 -1.63 -13.91
CA ALA A 272 2.84 -0.44 -14.72
C ALA A 272 1.38 -0.15 -15.07
N ASN A 273 0.88 1.00 -14.60
CA ASN A 273 -0.46 1.48 -14.85
C ASN A 273 -0.40 2.77 -15.67
N GLU A 274 -0.92 2.75 -16.88
CA GLU A 274 -1.15 4.01 -17.60
C GLU A 274 -2.40 4.69 -17.03
N LEU A 275 -2.35 6.00 -16.77
CA LEU A 275 -3.41 6.70 -16.05
C LEU A 275 -4.79 6.51 -16.71
N SER A 276 -4.87 6.56 -18.04
CA SER A 276 -6.14 6.52 -18.76
C SER A 276 -6.79 5.13 -18.73
N THR A 277 -5.98 4.06 -18.82
CA THR A 277 -6.45 2.67 -18.94
C THR A 277 -6.32 1.86 -17.65
N ARG A 278 -5.81 2.43 -16.55
CA ARG A 278 -5.50 1.73 -15.29
C ARG A 278 -6.60 0.83 -14.71
N LYS A 279 -7.87 1.07 -15.02
CA LYS A 279 -9.00 0.23 -14.57
C LYS A 279 -9.29 -0.96 -15.48
N GLU A 280 -8.86 -0.88 -16.74
CA GLU A 280 -9.13 -1.85 -17.79
C GLU A 280 -7.93 -2.77 -18.04
N GLU A 281 -6.71 -2.23 -17.97
CA GLU A 281 -5.49 -3.02 -18.16
C GLU A 281 -4.32 -2.49 -17.32
N VAL A 282 -3.38 -3.39 -17.05
CA VAL A 282 -2.09 -3.08 -16.43
C VAL A 282 -1.01 -3.96 -17.06
N ILE A 283 0.23 -3.49 -17.08
CA ILE A 283 1.38 -4.28 -17.53
C ILE A 283 2.20 -4.69 -16.31
N VAL A 284 2.39 -5.98 -16.13
CA VAL A 284 3.22 -6.53 -15.06
C VAL A 284 4.61 -6.81 -15.62
N VAL A 285 5.60 -6.08 -15.12
CA VAL A 285 7.01 -6.19 -15.54
C VAL A 285 7.77 -7.02 -14.51
N THR A 286 8.43 -8.08 -14.96
CA THR A 286 9.36 -8.92 -14.19
C THR A 286 10.74 -8.93 -14.87
N GLU A 287 11.72 -9.64 -14.29
CA GLU A 287 13.04 -9.76 -14.94
C GLU A 287 12.99 -10.61 -16.20
N GLN A 288 12.00 -11.51 -16.30
CA GLN A 288 11.88 -12.48 -17.38
C GLN A 288 10.93 -12.01 -18.49
N GLU A 289 9.89 -11.25 -18.14
CA GLU A 289 8.78 -10.97 -19.06
C GLU A 289 8.00 -9.70 -18.72
N GLN A 290 7.18 -9.28 -19.68
CA GLN A 290 6.14 -8.27 -19.51
C GLN A 290 4.79 -8.91 -19.84
N ILE A 291 3.86 -8.88 -18.89
CA ILE A 291 2.55 -9.54 -19.00
C ILE A 291 1.46 -8.49 -18.95
N THR A 292 0.67 -8.38 -20.01
CA THR A 292 -0.53 -7.54 -20.00
C THR A 292 -1.67 -8.27 -19.28
N VAL A 293 -2.21 -7.64 -18.24
CA VAL A 293 -3.36 -8.14 -17.48
C VAL A 293 -4.55 -7.24 -17.78
N CYS A 294 -5.63 -7.82 -18.30
CA CYS A 294 -6.84 -7.11 -18.68
C CYS A 294 -8.01 -7.49 -17.78
N ARG A 295 -8.90 -6.54 -17.53
CA ARG A 295 -10.22 -6.75 -16.93
C ARG A 295 -11.07 -7.66 -17.81
N ASP A 296 -11.83 -8.56 -17.19
CA ASP A 296 -12.81 -9.37 -17.90
C ASP A 296 -14.00 -8.51 -18.33
N LYS A 297 -14.06 -8.15 -19.62
CA LYS A 297 -15.13 -7.33 -20.18
C LYS A 297 -16.45 -8.08 -20.33
N THR A 298 -16.47 -9.41 -20.15
CA THR A 298 -17.69 -10.22 -20.26
C THR A 298 -18.51 -10.20 -18.97
N GLN A 299 -17.90 -9.86 -17.84
CA GLN A 299 -18.54 -9.81 -16.53
C GLN A 299 -18.78 -8.37 -16.07
N ALA A 300 -20.05 -8.00 -15.91
CA ALA A 300 -20.42 -6.71 -15.35
C ALA A 300 -19.88 -6.58 -13.92
N GLY A 301 -19.14 -5.50 -13.65
CA GLY A 301 -18.53 -5.26 -12.34
C GLY A 301 -17.21 -6.00 -12.08
N ALA A 302 -16.64 -6.69 -13.08
CA ALA A 302 -15.28 -7.22 -12.97
C ALA A 302 -14.26 -6.09 -12.81
N ASP A 303 -13.24 -6.37 -12.00
CA ASP A 303 -12.10 -5.51 -11.72
C ASP A 303 -10.84 -6.10 -12.36
N VAL A 304 -9.91 -5.25 -12.84
CA VAL A 304 -8.59 -5.71 -13.31
C VAL A 304 -7.78 -6.34 -12.16
N GLU A 305 -8.12 -6.00 -10.91
CA GLU A 305 -7.51 -6.56 -9.71
C GLU A 305 -7.73 -8.07 -9.54
N ASP A 306 -8.80 -8.67 -10.09
CA ASP A 306 -9.03 -10.12 -9.99
C ASP A 306 -7.93 -10.91 -10.73
N PRO A 307 -7.78 -10.80 -12.07
CA PRO A 307 -6.73 -11.51 -12.79
C PRO A 307 -5.32 -11.05 -12.37
N LEU A 308 -5.14 -9.79 -11.95
CA LEU A 308 -3.87 -9.32 -11.41
C LEU A 308 -3.50 -10.05 -10.11
N THR A 309 -4.47 -10.20 -9.20
CA THR A 309 -4.23 -10.91 -7.93
C THR A 309 -3.97 -12.39 -8.19
N THR A 310 -4.69 -13.03 -9.11
CA THR A 310 -4.41 -14.42 -9.53
C THR A 310 -2.95 -14.58 -9.98
N LEU A 311 -2.49 -13.74 -10.90
CA LEU A 311 -1.11 -13.77 -11.40
C LEU A 311 -0.09 -13.56 -10.25
N VAL A 312 -0.34 -12.59 -9.37
CA VAL A 312 0.52 -12.31 -8.22
C VAL A 312 0.60 -13.49 -7.26
N VAL A 313 -0.54 -14.13 -6.98
CA VAL A 313 -0.62 -15.30 -6.09
C VAL A 313 0.15 -16.48 -6.68
N ASP A 314 0.09 -16.69 -7.99
CA ASP A 314 0.84 -17.74 -8.68
C ASP A 314 2.36 -17.49 -8.60
N ARG A 315 2.79 -16.26 -8.90
CA ARG A 315 4.21 -15.87 -8.82
C ARG A 315 4.76 -15.95 -7.40
N HIS A 316 3.98 -15.54 -6.39
CA HIS A 316 4.39 -15.69 -5.00
C HIS A 316 4.43 -17.16 -4.55
N SER A 317 3.49 -17.99 -5.01
CA SER A 317 3.51 -19.44 -4.74
C SER A 317 4.76 -20.10 -5.31
N ALA A 318 5.18 -19.72 -6.51
CA ALA A 318 6.42 -20.18 -7.10
C ALA A 318 7.63 -19.71 -6.28
N TYR A 319 7.66 -18.43 -5.86
CA TYR A 319 8.73 -17.88 -5.05
C TYR A 319 8.93 -18.62 -3.71
N ILE A 320 7.83 -18.91 -2.99
CA ILE A 320 7.88 -19.69 -1.74
C ILE A 320 8.48 -21.07 -2.00
N LYS A 321 7.99 -21.80 -3.01
CA LYS A 321 8.49 -23.15 -3.35
C LYS A 321 9.98 -23.19 -3.70
N HIS A 322 10.49 -22.17 -4.38
CA HIS A 322 11.92 -22.08 -4.70
C HIS A 322 12.78 -21.70 -3.49
N SER A 323 12.20 -21.05 -2.49
CA SER A 323 12.91 -20.67 -1.26
C SER A 323 13.00 -21.81 -0.24
N ASP A 324 12.08 -22.79 -0.33
CA ASP A 324 12.06 -24.00 0.50
C ASP A 324 12.94 -25.14 -0.08
N ALA A 325 13.44 -24.99 -1.31
CA ALA A 325 14.27 -25.96 -2.03
C ALA A 325 15.76 -25.67 -1.85
#